data_AF-A0A834XX37-F1
#
_entry.id   AF-A0A834XX37-F1
#
_cell.length_a   1.000
_cell.length_b   1.000
_cell.length_c   1.000
_cell.angle_alpha   90.00
_cell.angle_beta   90.00
_cell.angle_gamma   90.00
#
_symmetry.space_group_name_H-M   'P 1'
#
loop_
_entity.id
_entity.type
_entity.pdbx_description
1 polymer ?
#
loop_
_entity_poly.entity_id
_entity_poly.type
_entity_poly.pdbx_seq_one_letter_code
_entity_poly.pdbx_strand_id
1 'polypeptide(L)'
;MSKTGILILTNPARVGKLLPVIKNHVLKTLYIQYYPDKTSLSSNLSVTSLKWQKPHQSNFISSIYAMATSMATTIDVRVLITNIKNSLINTKKPIELVIFDKNYSKDEANSFIKNYLNNSTKNCQYIAIVDTDDEETNNIPEKSTNELDKNADKIYENVVLGGTFDRLHNGHKILLTEAIIRCKNKLTIGVTDESMIRSKILWELIEPVENRIDNVKNFIQDIDSTLTYEIVAISDVYGPTKIDPNMNMIVVSEETEKGAIKINELRKNNNLNVLDVCTVKLANDEHHDDHEEAKISSSNQRIRLLGSRLKEPDLHDKSLKPYIVGLTGGIASGKSSVATKLQSLGAGVVHCDKLAHDLYEPGKKCFNIIIDIFGSKILTKDGKIDRKILGNIVFNDKEQLDKLNNIVWPAILELAIEEIKNLHDKGCDIIVMEAAVLIQAKWQFACHEIWTCIVPHNEAVKRLIERNCLTNDEAESRISVQPSNVQQVNEATVVFSTIWSHDVTLEQVTKAWNDLNNFINEKKINCN
;
A
#
# COMPACT_ATOMS: atom_id res chain seq x y z
N MET A 1 16.42 12.03 17.30
CA MET A 1 15.35 12.48 16.39
C MET A 1 14.01 12.27 17.06
N SER A 2 13.08 13.20 16.86
CA SER A 2 11.74 13.16 17.43
C SER A 2 10.79 12.38 16.51
N LYS A 3 9.84 11.61 17.05
CA LYS A 3 8.86 10.89 16.23
C LYS A 3 7.90 11.85 15.55
N THR A 4 7.49 12.89 16.25
CA THR A 4 6.49 13.85 15.80
C THR A 4 7.00 15.28 15.99
N GLY A 5 6.98 16.04 14.89
CA GLY A 5 7.34 17.46 14.88
C GLY A 5 6.20 18.32 14.37
N ILE A 6 6.24 19.61 14.71
CA ILE A 6 5.40 20.65 14.11
C ILE A 6 6.26 21.78 13.56
N LEU A 7 6.08 22.12 12.30
CA LEU A 7 6.66 23.29 11.66
C LEU A 7 5.69 24.47 11.79
N ILE A 8 6.14 25.51 12.48
CA ILE A 8 5.51 26.82 12.52
C ILE A 8 6.09 27.62 11.37
N LEU A 9 5.30 27.74 10.31
CA LEU A 9 5.70 28.37 9.06
C LEU A 9 5.13 29.78 9.01
N THR A 10 5.95 30.74 8.60
CA THR A 10 5.57 32.14 8.35
C THR A 10 5.77 32.54 6.89
N ASN A 11 6.65 31.85 6.15
CA ASN A 11 6.82 32.05 4.71
C ASN A 11 6.69 30.73 3.91
N PRO A 12 5.62 30.56 3.11
CA PRO A 12 5.39 29.44 2.19
C PRO A 12 6.58 29.06 1.31
N ALA A 13 7.32 30.04 0.80
CA ALA A 13 8.40 29.82 -0.16
C ALA A 13 9.56 29.00 0.44
N ARG A 14 9.63 28.92 1.78
CA ARG A 14 10.72 28.23 2.49
C ARG A 14 10.49 26.72 2.64
N VAL A 15 9.28 26.22 2.39
CA VAL A 15 8.96 24.79 2.59
C VAL A 15 9.92 23.88 1.81
N GLY A 16 10.24 24.23 0.56
CA GLY A 16 11.16 23.45 -0.26
C GLY A 16 12.58 23.35 0.31
N LYS A 17 13.08 24.40 0.97
CA LYS A 17 14.39 24.38 1.66
C LYS A 17 14.31 23.67 3.02
N LEU A 18 13.19 23.82 3.72
CA LEU A 18 13.00 23.30 5.07
C LEU A 18 12.76 21.79 5.10
N LEU A 19 11.95 21.23 4.20
CA LEU A 19 11.57 19.81 4.22
C LEU A 19 12.78 18.85 4.22
N PRO A 20 13.81 19.04 3.35
CA PRO A 20 15.02 18.19 3.36
C PRO A 20 15.79 18.23 4.68
N VAL A 21 15.80 19.38 5.37
CA VAL A 21 16.47 19.53 6.68
C VAL A 21 15.64 18.89 7.78
N ILE A 22 14.32 19.14 7.81
CA ILE A 22 13.40 18.62 8.81
C ILE A 22 13.36 17.10 8.81
N LYS A 23 13.53 16.47 7.65
CA LYS A 23 13.73 15.02 7.49
C LYS A 23 14.79 14.43 8.43
N ASN A 24 15.81 15.20 8.80
CA ASN A 24 16.86 14.75 9.70
C ASN A 24 16.53 14.93 11.19
N HIS A 25 15.37 15.53 11.51
CA HIS A 25 14.94 15.78 12.89
C HIS A 25 13.67 15.02 13.27
N VAL A 26 12.79 14.75 12.29
CA VAL A 26 11.48 14.13 12.48
C VAL A 26 11.42 12.75 11.81
N LEU A 27 10.99 11.72 12.54
CA LEU A 27 11.00 10.34 12.03
C LEU A 27 9.69 9.89 11.39
N LYS A 28 8.53 10.29 11.93
CA LYS A 28 7.23 9.70 11.55
C LYS A 28 6.24 10.71 11.00
N THR A 29 6.00 11.81 11.70
CA THR A 29 4.93 12.75 11.33
C THR A 29 5.36 14.19 11.53
N LEU A 30 5.21 14.98 10.48
CA LEU A 30 5.43 16.42 10.50
C LEU A 30 4.11 17.14 10.29
N TYR A 31 3.64 17.82 11.33
CA TYR A 31 2.56 18.79 11.18
C TYR A 31 3.10 20.10 10.66
N ILE A 32 2.34 20.80 9.81
CA ILE A 32 2.69 22.14 9.33
C ILE A 32 1.54 23.08 9.68
N GLN A 33 1.85 24.11 10.45
CA GLN A 33 0.93 25.18 10.79
C GLN A 33 1.44 26.49 10.19
N TYR A 34 0.66 27.08 9.29
CA TYR A 34 1.02 28.34 8.63
C TYR A 34 0.41 29.56 9.36
N TYR A 35 1.25 30.58 9.59
CA TYR A 35 0.96 31.86 10.24
C TYR A 35 1.61 33.04 9.46
N PRO A 36 0.95 33.58 8.41
CA PRO A 36 1.51 34.62 7.53
C PRO A 36 1.91 35.91 8.24
N ASP A 37 1.11 36.36 9.22
CA ASP A 37 1.20 37.74 9.75
C ASP A 37 2.01 37.88 11.06
N LYS A 38 2.73 36.84 11.50
CA LYS A 38 3.38 36.86 12.83
C LYS A 38 4.86 37.23 12.77
N THR A 39 5.16 38.48 13.11
CA THR A 39 6.53 38.97 13.39
C THR A 39 6.96 38.73 14.84
N SER A 40 6.02 38.56 15.80
CA SER A 40 6.31 38.15 17.19
C SER A 40 5.24 37.19 17.73
N LEU A 41 5.66 36.26 18.60
CA LEU A 41 4.80 35.26 19.26
C LEU A 41 4.21 35.75 20.60
N SER A 42 4.52 36.99 21.02
CA SER A 42 4.34 37.48 22.39
C SER A 42 3.03 38.24 22.69
N SER A 43 2.29 38.72 21.67
CA SER A 43 1.04 39.48 21.90
C SER A 43 -0.19 38.57 21.92
N ASN A 44 -1.15 38.90 22.80
CA ASN A 44 -2.47 38.25 22.87
C ASN A 44 -3.02 38.08 21.46
N LEU A 45 -3.24 36.83 21.04
CA LEU A 45 -3.96 36.46 19.82
C LEU A 45 -5.31 37.22 19.76
N SER A 46 -5.36 38.39 19.14
CA SER A 46 -6.64 38.87 18.62
C SER A 46 -6.89 38.08 17.34
N VAL A 47 -7.57 36.94 17.48
CA VAL A 47 -7.95 36.00 16.39
C VAL A 47 -8.83 36.68 15.31
N THR A 48 -9.22 37.93 15.50
CA THR A 48 -10.25 38.63 14.74
C THR A 48 -9.84 39.17 13.37
N SER A 49 -8.57 39.08 12.94
CA SER A 49 -8.14 39.67 11.64
C SER A 49 -7.35 38.76 10.70
N LEU A 50 -7.26 37.45 10.94
CA LEU A 50 -6.71 36.51 9.94
C LEU A 50 -7.79 36.16 8.89
N LYS A 51 -8.30 37.17 8.18
CA LYS A 51 -9.06 36.96 6.94
C LYS A 51 -8.08 36.63 5.82
N TRP A 52 -7.57 35.41 5.83
CA TRP A 52 -6.85 34.86 4.69
C TRP A 52 -7.79 34.88 3.48
N GLN A 53 -7.33 35.44 2.36
CA GLN A 53 -8.06 35.35 1.09
C GLN A 53 -7.89 33.92 0.57
N LYS A 54 -9.03 33.22 0.41
CA LYS A 54 -9.13 31.76 0.40
C LYS A 54 -8.80 31.01 -0.92
N PRO A 55 -8.53 31.61 -2.09
CA PRO A 55 -8.05 30.84 -3.26
C PRO A 55 -6.56 30.52 -3.19
N HIS A 56 -5.77 31.30 -2.43
CA HIS A 56 -4.33 31.08 -2.29
C HIS A 56 -4.00 29.89 -1.37
N GLN A 57 -4.94 29.45 -0.53
CA GLN A 57 -4.73 28.38 0.46
C GLN A 57 -4.64 26.99 -0.17
N SER A 58 -5.56 26.64 -1.07
CA SER A 58 -5.60 25.32 -1.70
C SER A 58 -4.35 25.05 -2.53
N ASN A 59 -3.95 26.02 -3.37
CA ASN A 59 -2.75 25.92 -4.19
C ASN A 59 -1.48 25.80 -3.35
N PHE A 60 -1.40 26.56 -2.25
CA PHE A 60 -0.28 26.46 -1.31
C PHE A 60 -0.20 25.11 -0.61
N ILE A 61 -1.33 24.61 -0.08
CA ILE A 61 -1.34 23.31 0.61
C ILE A 61 -1.04 22.18 -0.39
N SER A 62 -1.57 22.30 -1.61
CA SER A 62 -1.27 21.38 -2.69
C SER A 62 0.23 21.37 -3.02
N SER A 63 0.87 22.54 -3.06
CA SER A 63 2.31 22.62 -3.32
C SER A 63 3.16 22.03 -2.19
N ILE A 64 2.76 22.20 -0.92
CA ILE A 64 3.41 21.54 0.22
C ILE A 64 3.36 20.02 0.06
N TYR A 65 2.17 19.47 -0.21
CA TYR A 65 2.01 18.02 -0.37
C TYR A 65 2.75 17.49 -1.60
N ALA A 66 2.78 18.24 -2.70
CA ALA A 66 3.58 17.91 -3.87
C ALA A 66 5.08 17.85 -3.52
N MET A 67 5.65 18.90 -2.92
CA MET A 67 7.06 18.95 -2.49
C MET A 67 7.40 17.85 -1.48
N ALA A 68 6.52 17.56 -0.53
CA ALA A 68 6.72 16.50 0.46
C ALA A 68 6.89 15.12 -0.17
N THR A 69 6.38 14.90 -1.38
CA THR A 69 6.46 13.62 -2.08
C THR A 69 7.88 13.29 -2.52
N SER A 70 8.64 14.26 -3.03
CA SER A 70 10.04 14.06 -3.42
C SER A 70 11.02 14.32 -2.27
N MET A 71 10.73 15.32 -1.43
CA MET A 71 11.71 15.83 -0.45
C MET A 71 11.64 15.15 0.92
N ALA A 72 10.50 14.53 1.27
CA ALA A 72 10.23 13.99 2.61
C ALA A 72 9.51 12.63 2.56
N THR A 73 9.95 11.74 1.66
CA THR A 73 9.33 10.41 1.40
C THR A 73 9.13 9.54 2.65
N THR A 74 9.96 9.72 3.67
CA THR A 74 9.93 8.92 4.91
C THR A 74 9.03 9.50 5.99
N ILE A 75 8.48 10.72 5.81
CA ILE A 75 7.67 11.40 6.82
C ILE A 75 6.24 11.59 6.33
N ASP A 76 5.28 11.29 7.20
CA ASP A 76 3.89 11.67 7.00
C ASP A 76 3.68 13.16 7.26
N VAL A 77 3.72 13.98 6.21
CA VAL A 77 3.43 15.42 6.28
C VAL A 77 1.91 15.64 6.38
N ARG A 78 1.48 16.52 7.29
CA ARG A 78 0.06 16.90 7.50
C ARG A 78 -0.05 18.41 7.69
N VAL A 79 -0.74 19.08 6.78
CA VAL A 79 -0.98 20.53 6.90
C VAL A 79 -2.25 20.76 7.70
N LEU A 80 -2.11 21.48 8.82
CA LEU A 80 -3.23 21.78 9.71
C LEU A 80 -4.11 22.88 9.10
N ILE A 81 -5.40 22.59 8.97
CA ILE A 81 -6.41 23.52 8.46
C ILE A 81 -7.07 24.30 9.59
N THR A 82 -7.11 23.70 10.79
CA THR A 82 -7.57 24.34 12.02
C THR A 82 -6.77 25.62 12.32
N ASN A 83 -7.26 26.79 11.89
CA ASN A 83 -6.79 28.10 12.37
C ASN A 83 -7.78 29.27 12.13
N ILE A 84 -9.10 29.03 12.19
CA ILE A 84 -10.12 30.08 11.95
C ILE A 84 -11.19 30.18 13.06
N LYS A 85 -11.29 29.21 14.00
CA LYS A 85 -12.33 29.21 15.06
C LYS A 85 -11.82 29.09 16.51
N ASN A 86 -10.63 28.52 16.77
CA ASN A 86 -10.06 28.33 18.12
C ASN A 86 -8.56 28.63 18.15
N SER A 87 -8.05 29.11 19.29
CA SER A 87 -6.66 29.58 19.49
C SER A 87 -5.61 28.49 19.72
N LEU A 88 -6.02 27.23 19.97
CA LEU A 88 -5.15 26.12 20.37
C LEU A 88 -4.97 25.10 19.25
N ILE A 89 -3.72 24.71 18.99
CA ILE A 89 -3.34 23.61 18.11
C ILE A 89 -3.56 22.29 18.85
N ASN A 90 -4.38 21.43 18.27
CA ASN A 90 -4.73 20.13 18.83
C ASN A 90 -4.45 19.01 17.82
N THR A 91 -3.30 18.36 17.97
CA THR A 91 -2.92 17.19 17.17
C THR A 91 -3.24 15.91 17.92
N LYS A 92 -3.55 14.81 17.23
CA LYS A 92 -3.78 13.50 17.89
C LYS A 92 -2.48 12.91 18.43
N LYS A 93 -1.38 13.11 17.69
CA LYS A 93 -0.05 12.67 18.11
C LYS A 93 0.61 13.75 18.99
N PRO A 94 1.20 13.38 20.15
CA PRO A 94 1.94 14.32 20.98
C PRO A 94 3.12 14.94 20.23
N ILE A 95 3.28 16.26 20.35
CA ILE A 95 4.38 16.99 19.75
C ILE A 95 5.64 16.84 20.61
N GLU A 96 6.69 16.31 20.00
CA GLU A 96 8.02 16.14 20.61
C GLU A 96 8.99 17.26 20.21
N LEU A 97 8.79 17.88 19.04
CA LEU A 97 9.65 18.93 18.50
C LEU A 97 8.83 20.04 17.83
N VAL A 98 9.13 21.29 18.17
CA VAL A 98 8.66 22.49 17.45
C VAL A 98 9.78 23.03 16.58
N ILE A 99 9.47 23.31 15.32
CA ILE A 99 10.40 23.82 14.34
C ILE A 99 9.88 25.19 13.92
N PHE A 100 10.67 26.22 14.12
CA PHE A 100 10.34 27.57 13.66
C PHE A 100 11.14 27.86 12.39
N ASP A 101 10.48 28.47 11.39
CA ASP A 101 11.20 28.98 10.22
C ASP A 101 11.96 30.29 10.53
N LYS A 102 11.69 30.94 11.67
CA LYS A 102 12.39 32.15 12.11
C LYS A 102 13.02 31.96 13.49
N ASN A 103 13.98 32.83 13.82
CA ASN A 103 14.53 32.93 15.16
C ASN A 103 13.53 33.59 16.10
N TYR A 104 13.30 32.96 17.25
CA TYR A 104 12.51 33.50 18.35
C TYR A 104 13.33 33.43 19.63
N SER A 105 13.07 34.35 20.56
CA SER A 105 13.66 34.27 21.89
C SER A 105 13.19 33.00 22.62
N LYS A 106 13.97 32.53 23.59
CA LYS A 106 13.62 31.35 24.40
C LYS A 106 12.27 31.52 25.10
N ASP A 107 11.96 32.72 25.57
CA ASP A 107 10.70 33.02 26.25
C ASP A 107 9.51 32.99 25.28
N GLU A 108 9.68 33.51 24.05
CA GLU A 108 8.65 33.44 23.00
C GLU A 108 8.36 32.00 22.59
N ALA A 109 9.39 31.19 22.34
CA ALA A 109 9.24 29.79 21.95
C ALA A 109 8.55 28.97 23.06
N ASN A 110 8.97 29.14 24.32
CA ASN A 110 8.36 28.44 25.45
C ASN A 110 6.92 28.91 25.70
N SER A 111 6.65 30.21 25.55
CA SER A 111 5.30 30.76 25.64
C SER A 111 4.39 30.19 24.55
N PHE A 112 4.89 30.05 23.32
CA PHE A 112 4.15 29.42 22.24
C PHE A 112 3.79 27.96 22.57
N ILE A 113 4.77 27.16 22.96
CA ILE A 113 4.56 25.75 23.32
C ILE A 113 3.49 25.64 24.42
N LYS A 114 3.61 26.45 25.47
CA LYS A 114 2.71 26.39 26.62
C LYS A 114 1.29 26.85 26.31
N ASN A 115 1.14 27.92 25.52
CA ASN A 115 -0.15 28.59 25.34
C ASN A 115 -0.91 28.13 24.10
N TYR A 116 -0.23 27.49 23.13
CA TYR A 116 -0.80 27.18 21.82
C TYR A 116 -0.78 25.68 21.50
N LEU A 117 0.10 24.87 22.11
CA LEU A 117 0.14 23.43 21.86
C LEU A 117 -0.55 22.66 23.00
N ASN A 118 -1.75 22.14 22.73
CA ASN A 118 -2.51 21.39 23.72
C ASN A 118 -1.93 19.98 23.97
N ASN A 119 -1.31 19.37 22.96
CA ASN A 119 -0.79 18.00 23.02
C ASN A 119 0.74 18.00 22.83
N SER A 120 1.48 18.72 23.68
CA SER A 120 2.95 18.68 23.69
C SER A 120 3.46 17.71 24.76
N THR A 121 4.60 17.06 24.49
CA THR A 121 5.26 16.20 25.48
C THR A 121 5.95 17.03 26.56
N LYS A 122 6.15 16.45 27.76
CA LYS A 122 6.82 17.14 28.87
C LYS A 122 8.23 17.65 28.52
N ASN A 123 8.92 16.96 27.62
CA ASN A 123 10.28 17.30 27.15
C ASN A 123 10.27 17.86 25.72
N CYS A 124 9.17 18.52 25.31
CA CYS A 124 9.05 19.10 23.98
C CYS A 124 10.20 20.07 23.72
N GLN A 125 10.97 19.81 22.66
CA GLN A 125 12.10 20.63 22.26
C GLN A 125 11.67 21.65 21.21
N TYR A 126 12.46 22.70 21.00
CA TYR A 126 12.31 23.56 19.85
C TYR A 126 13.64 23.82 19.15
N ILE A 127 13.56 24.03 17.84
CA ILE A 127 14.67 24.48 16.99
C ILE A 127 14.19 25.61 16.08
N ALA A 128 15.11 26.48 15.66
CA ALA A 128 14.89 27.42 14.58
C ALA A 128 15.77 27.01 13.40
N ILE A 129 15.18 26.90 12.21
CA ILE A 129 15.92 26.65 10.97
C ILE A 129 15.83 27.95 10.16
N VAL A 130 16.92 28.71 10.17
CA VAL A 130 17.02 30.00 9.50
C VAL A 130 18.12 29.88 8.45
N ASP A 131 17.79 30.19 7.20
CA ASP A 131 18.80 30.27 6.15
C ASP A 131 19.63 31.54 6.35
N THR A 132 20.94 31.48 6.13
CA THR A 132 21.81 32.67 6.12
C THR A 132 21.72 33.46 4.82
N ASP A 133 21.13 32.85 3.78
CA ASP A 133 20.93 33.45 2.46
C ASP A 133 19.44 33.77 2.28
N ASP A 134 19.01 34.90 2.87
CA ASP A 134 17.73 35.57 2.56
C ASP A 134 17.77 36.21 1.16
N GLU A 135 18.32 35.52 0.15
CA GLU A 135 18.01 35.87 -1.23
C GLU A 135 16.60 35.36 -1.53
N GLU A 136 15.71 36.30 -1.84
CA GLU A 136 14.33 36.10 -2.29
C GLU A 136 14.28 35.22 -3.56
N THR A 137 14.50 33.92 -3.43
CA THR A 137 14.14 32.97 -4.48
C THR A 137 12.64 32.78 -4.43
N ASN A 138 11.92 33.70 -5.08
CA ASN A 138 10.51 33.57 -5.45
C ASN A 138 10.35 32.41 -6.45
N ASN A 139 10.49 31.18 -5.96
CA ASN A 139 10.21 29.97 -6.73
C ASN A 139 8.94 29.28 -6.24
N ILE A 140 7.91 30.07 -5.93
CA ILE A 140 6.54 29.60 -6.14
C ILE A 140 6.18 30.14 -7.53
N PRO A 141 5.80 29.30 -8.51
CA PRO A 141 5.29 29.83 -9.75
C PRO A 141 4.00 30.58 -9.42
N GLU A 142 4.04 31.91 -9.40
CA GLU A 142 2.89 32.73 -9.72
C GLU A 142 2.53 32.43 -11.17
N LYS A 143 1.88 31.28 -11.41
CA LYS A 143 1.11 31.11 -12.63
C LYS A 143 -0.03 32.11 -12.51
N SER A 144 0.09 33.20 -13.26
CA SER A 144 -1.01 34.06 -13.66
C SER A 144 -2.22 33.19 -13.97
N THR A 145 -3.20 33.18 -13.07
CA THR A 145 -4.49 32.56 -13.30
C THR A 145 -5.22 33.43 -14.33
N ASN A 146 -4.95 33.18 -15.61
CA ASN A 146 -5.88 33.54 -16.65
C ASN A 146 -7.18 32.78 -16.37
N GLU A 147 -8.26 33.55 -16.31
CA GLU A 147 -9.67 33.18 -16.44
C GLU A 147 -9.97 31.68 -16.44
N LEU A 148 -10.60 31.16 -15.36
CA LEU A 148 -11.54 30.02 -15.32
C LEU A 148 -11.57 29.38 -13.93
N ASP A 149 -12.08 30.06 -12.90
CA ASP A 149 -12.92 29.38 -11.88
C ASP A 149 -13.69 30.39 -11.02
N LYS A 150 -14.90 30.75 -11.45
CA LYS A 150 -15.80 31.64 -10.66
C LYS A 150 -16.21 31.02 -9.31
N ASN A 151 -15.95 29.73 -9.10
CA ASN A 151 -16.31 28.99 -7.89
C ASN A 151 -15.11 28.67 -6.98
N ALA A 152 -13.88 29.10 -7.32
CA ALA A 152 -12.68 28.80 -6.53
C ALA A 152 -12.80 29.18 -5.05
N ASP A 153 -13.56 30.23 -4.72
CA ASP A 153 -13.69 30.79 -3.37
C ASP A 153 -14.96 30.41 -2.60
N LYS A 154 -15.85 29.63 -3.22
CA LYS A 154 -17.15 29.33 -2.63
C LYS A 154 -17.02 28.26 -1.55
N ILE A 155 -17.59 28.54 -0.38
CA ILE A 155 -17.75 27.61 0.74
C ILE A 155 -19.19 27.07 0.70
N TYR A 156 -19.34 25.80 1.03
CA TYR A 156 -20.60 25.07 0.95
C TYR A 156 -20.98 24.51 2.32
N GLU A 157 -22.28 24.41 2.61
CA GLU A 157 -22.76 23.83 3.86
C GLU A 157 -22.35 22.36 3.95
N ASN A 158 -22.66 21.57 2.93
CA ASN A 158 -22.32 20.15 2.89
C ASN A 158 -21.53 19.79 1.63
N VAL A 159 -20.35 19.21 1.83
CA VAL A 159 -19.42 18.81 0.77
C VAL A 159 -19.31 17.29 0.77
N VAL A 160 -19.21 16.69 -0.41
CA VAL A 160 -19.00 15.25 -0.59
C VAL A 160 -17.75 14.99 -1.42
N LEU A 161 -17.06 13.88 -1.15
CA LEU A 161 -16.09 13.30 -2.05
C LEU A 161 -16.13 11.78 -1.98
N GLY A 162 -15.58 11.13 -2.99
CA GLY A 162 -15.46 9.68 -3.05
C GLY A 162 -14.08 9.28 -3.56
N GLY A 163 -13.60 8.12 -3.12
CA GLY A 163 -12.29 7.63 -3.55
C GLY A 163 -11.96 6.26 -2.99
N THR A 164 -10.87 5.69 -3.51
CA THR A 164 -10.38 4.41 -2.98
C THR A 164 -9.61 4.60 -1.68
N PHE A 165 -8.84 5.68 -1.55
CA PHE A 165 -8.11 5.99 -0.31
C PHE A 165 -7.21 4.84 0.20
N ASP A 166 -6.71 4.02 -0.72
CA ASP A 166 -5.71 3.00 -0.41
C ASP A 166 -4.40 3.69 -0.02
N ARG A 167 -3.86 3.35 1.16
CA ARG A 167 -2.56 3.81 1.67
C ARG A 167 -2.33 5.32 1.51
N LEU A 168 -3.24 6.13 2.05
CA LEU A 168 -3.26 7.61 1.98
C LEU A 168 -1.92 8.29 1.66
N HIS A 169 -1.69 8.56 0.37
CA HIS A 169 -0.58 9.36 -0.13
C HIS A 169 -0.94 10.84 -0.25
N ASN A 170 0.05 11.67 -0.60
CA ASN A 170 -0.10 13.12 -0.72
C ASN A 170 -1.17 13.53 -1.74
N GLY A 171 -1.33 12.81 -2.86
CA GLY A 171 -2.48 13.01 -3.77
C GLY A 171 -3.86 12.91 -3.09
N HIS A 172 -4.08 11.91 -2.22
CA HIS A 172 -5.32 11.84 -1.45
C HIS A 172 -5.44 12.97 -0.43
N LYS A 173 -4.33 13.37 0.21
CA LYS A 173 -4.33 14.46 1.18
C LYS A 173 -4.70 15.79 0.55
N ILE A 174 -4.24 16.06 -0.68
CA ILE A 174 -4.63 17.23 -1.46
C ILE A 174 -6.16 17.21 -1.69
N LEU A 175 -6.69 16.10 -2.21
CA LEU A 175 -8.12 15.96 -2.48
C LEU A 175 -8.99 16.13 -1.21
N LEU A 176 -8.61 15.47 -0.11
CA LEU A 176 -9.30 15.56 1.18
C LEU A 176 -9.24 16.97 1.75
N THR A 177 -8.07 17.61 1.68
CA THR A 177 -7.87 18.96 2.20
C THR A 177 -8.68 19.98 1.42
N GLU A 178 -8.76 19.85 0.10
CA GLU A 178 -9.60 20.70 -0.74
C GLU A 178 -11.07 20.64 -0.32
N ALA A 179 -11.58 19.44 -0.05
CA ALA A 179 -12.95 19.26 0.41
C ALA A 179 -13.19 19.88 1.80
N ILE A 180 -12.21 19.79 2.71
CA ILE A 180 -12.31 20.36 4.06
C ILE A 180 -12.35 21.89 4.00
N ILE A 181 -11.48 22.53 3.21
CA ILE A 181 -11.42 24.01 3.10
C ILE A 181 -12.74 24.58 2.56
N ARG A 182 -13.45 23.81 1.72
CA ARG A 182 -14.73 24.20 1.13
C ARG A 182 -15.95 23.83 1.97
N CYS A 183 -15.76 23.08 3.07
CA CYS A 183 -16.85 22.59 3.90
C CYS A 183 -17.08 23.48 5.12
N LYS A 184 -18.33 23.93 5.32
CA LYS A 184 -18.73 24.72 6.49
C LYS A 184 -19.31 23.89 7.61
N ASN A 185 -20.14 22.89 7.28
CA ASN A 185 -20.92 22.11 8.24
C ASN A 185 -20.56 20.63 8.21
N LYS A 186 -20.94 19.88 7.16
CA LYS A 186 -20.76 18.42 7.10
C LYS A 186 -19.97 17.97 5.87
N LEU A 187 -18.94 17.17 6.09
CA LEU A 187 -18.17 16.48 5.05
C LEU A 187 -18.58 15.00 4.97
N THR A 188 -19.06 14.55 3.82
CA THR A 188 -19.36 13.13 3.57
C THR A 188 -18.30 12.51 2.66
N ILE A 189 -17.70 11.39 3.05
CA ILE A 189 -16.65 10.71 2.28
C ILE A 189 -17.08 9.28 1.96
N GLY A 190 -17.17 8.96 0.68
CA GLY A 190 -17.36 7.60 0.19
C GLY A 190 -16.03 6.89 0.00
N VAL A 191 -15.83 5.75 0.67
CA VAL A 191 -14.65 4.89 0.53
C VAL A 191 -15.04 3.63 -0.23
N THR A 192 -14.47 3.42 -1.42
CA THR A 192 -14.89 2.31 -2.30
C THR A 192 -14.64 0.95 -1.65
N ASP A 193 -15.61 0.03 -1.69
CA ASP A 193 -15.46 -1.33 -1.19
C ASP A 193 -14.85 -2.29 -2.23
N GLU A 194 -14.83 -3.58 -1.92
CA GLU A 194 -14.27 -4.62 -2.79
C GLU A 194 -14.91 -4.67 -4.19
N SER A 195 -16.22 -4.39 -4.30
CA SER A 195 -16.95 -4.47 -5.57
C SER A 195 -16.46 -3.44 -6.60
N MET A 196 -15.85 -2.35 -6.14
CA MET A 196 -15.40 -1.23 -6.96
C MET A 196 -13.89 -1.21 -7.22
N ILE A 197 -13.09 -2.06 -6.56
CA ILE A 197 -11.62 -2.03 -6.67
C ILE A 197 -11.01 -3.15 -7.51
N ARG A 198 -11.76 -4.22 -7.84
CA ARG A 198 -11.24 -5.41 -8.56
C ARG A 198 -10.60 -5.14 -9.92
N SER A 199 -10.94 -4.03 -10.58
CA SER A 199 -10.34 -3.65 -11.86
C SER A 199 -9.01 -2.89 -11.72
N LYS A 200 -8.59 -2.57 -10.48
CA LYS A 200 -7.36 -1.83 -10.23
C LYS A 200 -6.14 -2.74 -10.29
N ILE A 201 -5.01 -2.16 -10.68
CA ILE A 201 -3.71 -2.83 -10.69
C ILE A 201 -3.38 -3.30 -9.26
N LEU A 202 -3.07 -4.59 -9.13
CA LEU A 202 -2.75 -5.26 -7.86
C LEU A 202 -3.82 -5.02 -6.78
N TRP A 203 -5.10 -5.10 -7.14
CA TRP A 203 -6.20 -4.83 -6.20
C TRP A 203 -6.16 -5.74 -4.97
N GLU A 204 -5.53 -6.91 -5.06
CA GLU A 204 -5.33 -7.85 -3.96
C GLU A 204 -4.42 -7.29 -2.85
N LEU A 205 -3.63 -6.24 -3.13
CA LEU A 205 -2.79 -5.53 -2.15
C LEU A 205 -3.48 -4.28 -1.55
N ILE A 206 -4.71 -3.96 -1.99
CA ILE A 206 -5.48 -2.85 -1.43
C ILE A 206 -5.93 -3.21 -0.01
N GLU A 207 -5.82 -2.25 0.90
CA GLU A 207 -6.27 -2.43 2.28
C GLU A 207 -7.78 -2.73 2.40
N PRO A 208 -8.21 -3.52 3.40
CA PRO A 208 -9.62 -3.65 3.76
C PRO A 208 -10.30 -2.29 3.91
N VAL A 209 -11.59 -2.21 3.57
CA VAL A 209 -12.33 -0.93 3.54
C VAL A 209 -12.38 -0.28 4.92
N GLU A 210 -12.43 -1.07 5.98
CA GLU A 210 -12.43 -0.63 7.38
C GLU A 210 -11.12 0.10 7.71
N ASN A 211 -9.97 -0.48 7.34
CA ASN A 211 -8.67 0.13 7.56
C ASN A 211 -8.53 1.46 6.79
N ARG A 212 -9.03 1.50 5.55
CA ARG A 212 -9.00 2.73 4.73
C ARG A 212 -9.90 3.81 5.32
N ILE A 213 -11.09 3.46 5.81
CA ILE A 213 -11.99 4.37 6.54
C ILE A 213 -11.28 4.93 7.79
N ASP A 214 -10.64 4.07 8.58
CA ASP A 214 -9.90 4.50 9.77
C ASP A 214 -8.72 5.40 9.44
N ASN A 215 -8.01 5.12 8.34
CA ASN A 215 -6.92 5.98 7.85
C ASN A 215 -7.44 7.37 7.45
N VAL A 216 -8.55 7.45 6.71
CA VAL A 216 -9.20 8.73 6.34
C VAL A 216 -9.67 9.47 7.58
N LYS A 217 -10.31 8.78 8.52
CA LYS A 217 -10.76 9.34 9.80
C LYS A 217 -9.59 9.92 10.59
N ASN A 218 -8.50 9.16 10.70
CA ASN A 218 -7.28 9.58 11.40
C ASN A 218 -6.62 10.80 10.75
N PHE A 219 -6.69 10.95 9.43
CA PHE A 219 -6.17 12.11 8.73
C PHE A 219 -7.03 13.36 9.01
N ILE A 220 -8.35 13.26 8.83
CA ILE A 220 -9.29 14.39 9.01
C ILE A 220 -9.25 14.91 10.44
N GLN A 221 -9.32 14.01 11.44
CA GLN A 221 -9.25 14.38 12.85
C GLN A 221 -7.96 15.14 13.21
N ASP A 222 -6.87 14.85 12.52
CA ASP A 222 -5.58 15.50 12.76
C ASP A 222 -5.50 16.89 12.14
N ILE A 223 -6.06 17.10 10.95
CA ILE A 223 -5.93 18.37 10.24
C ILE A 223 -7.05 19.37 10.55
N ASP A 224 -8.23 18.89 10.93
CA ASP A 224 -9.35 19.68 11.47
C ASP A 224 -10.24 18.83 12.39
N SER A 225 -10.01 18.95 13.70
CA SER A 225 -10.80 18.25 14.73
C SER A 225 -12.18 18.86 14.97
N THR A 226 -12.50 20.02 14.38
CA THR A 226 -13.77 20.73 14.56
C THR A 226 -14.82 20.38 13.49
N LEU A 227 -14.38 19.71 12.43
CA LEU A 227 -15.23 19.33 11.31
C LEU A 227 -16.23 18.24 11.70
N THR A 228 -17.49 18.41 11.34
CA THR A 228 -18.45 17.30 11.37
C THR A 228 -18.30 16.50 10.07
N TYR A 229 -18.10 15.20 10.18
CA TYR A 229 -17.90 14.36 9.00
C TYR A 229 -18.57 12.99 9.16
N GLU A 230 -18.84 12.36 8.01
CA GLU A 230 -19.33 11.00 7.90
C GLU A 230 -18.51 10.27 6.83
N ILE A 231 -18.01 9.08 7.15
CA ILE A 231 -17.24 8.25 6.22
C ILE A 231 -18.00 6.95 6.04
N VAL A 232 -18.35 6.62 4.80
CA VAL A 232 -19.16 5.45 4.46
C VAL A 232 -18.47 4.59 3.42
N ALA A 233 -18.61 3.26 3.55
CA ALA A 233 -18.27 2.37 2.47
C ALA A 233 -19.26 2.55 1.30
N ILE A 234 -18.75 2.58 0.07
CA ILE A 234 -19.58 2.68 -1.14
C ILE A 234 -19.30 1.50 -2.07
N SER A 235 -20.37 0.92 -2.60
CA SER A 235 -20.36 -0.19 -3.55
C SER A 235 -20.75 0.24 -4.97
N ASP A 236 -21.03 1.53 -5.17
CA ASP A 236 -21.37 2.12 -6.46
C ASP A 236 -20.83 3.56 -6.55
N VAL A 237 -20.79 4.10 -7.79
CA VAL A 237 -20.23 5.43 -8.07
C VAL A 237 -21.03 6.57 -7.41
N TYR A 238 -22.30 6.33 -7.07
CA TYR A 238 -23.20 7.36 -6.57
C TYR A 238 -23.16 7.47 -5.04
N GLY A 239 -23.12 6.34 -4.33
CA GLY A 239 -23.12 6.30 -2.87
C GLY A 239 -24.30 7.07 -2.27
N PRO A 240 -24.12 7.82 -1.16
CA PRO A 240 -25.19 8.63 -0.55
C PRO A 240 -25.69 9.78 -1.42
N THR A 241 -24.92 10.20 -2.44
CA THR A 241 -25.29 11.36 -3.29
C THR A 241 -26.55 11.10 -4.11
N LYS A 242 -26.95 9.83 -4.31
CA LYS A 242 -28.18 9.47 -5.03
C LYS A 242 -29.47 9.76 -4.27
N ILE A 243 -29.39 9.97 -2.95
CA ILE A 243 -30.55 10.16 -2.07
C ILE A 243 -30.49 11.41 -1.19
N ASP A 244 -29.31 11.93 -0.83
CA ASP A 244 -29.20 13.06 0.09
C ASP A 244 -29.42 14.41 -0.63
N PRO A 245 -30.52 15.15 -0.33
CA PRO A 245 -30.80 16.45 -0.95
C PRO A 245 -29.92 17.58 -0.40
N ASN A 246 -29.29 17.39 0.76
CA ASN A 246 -28.58 18.46 1.48
C ASN A 246 -27.16 18.69 0.98
N MET A 247 -26.63 17.79 0.14
CA MET A 247 -25.31 17.93 -0.46
C MET A 247 -25.29 19.06 -1.49
N ASN A 248 -24.26 19.90 -1.45
CA ASN A 248 -24.17 21.09 -2.30
C ASN A 248 -23.01 21.02 -3.31
N MET A 249 -21.93 20.34 -2.94
CA MET A 249 -20.70 20.30 -3.73
C MET A 249 -20.05 18.92 -3.69
N ILE A 250 -19.52 18.48 -4.83
CA ILE A 250 -18.62 17.33 -4.92
C ILE A 250 -17.20 17.76 -5.27
N VAL A 251 -16.22 17.19 -4.56
CA VAL A 251 -14.80 17.34 -4.89
C VAL A 251 -14.29 16.04 -5.51
N VAL A 252 -13.67 16.16 -6.68
CA VAL A 252 -13.14 15.03 -7.48
C VAL A 252 -11.73 15.35 -7.95
N SER A 253 -10.94 14.32 -8.27
CA SER A 253 -9.72 14.50 -9.06
C SER A 253 -10.04 14.57 -10.56
N GLU A 254 -9.09 15.05 -11.37
CA GLU A 254 -9.19 15.02 -12.84
C GLU A 254 -9.56 13.62 -13.39
N GLU A 255 -9.11 12.54 -12.74
CA GLU A 255 -9.44 11.15 -13.15
C GLU A 255 -10.89 10.75 -12.88
N THR A 256 -11.52 11.37 -11.89
CA THR A 256 -12.83 10.98 -11.37
C THR A 256 -13.94 11.97 -11.73
N GLU A 257 -13.62 13.01 -12.52
CA GLU A 257 -14.57 14.02 -12.99
C GLU A 257 -15.76 13.43 -13.74
N LYS A 258 -15.54 12.39 -14.57
CA LYS A 258 -16.62 11.65 -15.24
C LYS A 258 -17.62 11.03 -14.25
N GLY A 259 -17.17 10.68 -13.04
CA GLY A 259 -18.03 10.19 -11.97
C GLY A 259 -18.98 11.28 -11.44
N ALA A 260 -18.48 12.51 -11.26
CA ALA A 260 -19.29 13.66 -10.84
C ALA A 260 -20.38 13.99 -11.87
N ILE A 261 -20.07 13.88 -13.16
CA ILE A 261 -21.06 14.06 -14.24
C ILE A 261 -22.21 13.05 -14.09
N LYS A 262 -21.89 11.75 -13.96
CA LYS A 262 -22.89 10.69 -13.76
C LYS A 262 -23.72 10.88 -12.49
N ILE A 263 -23.10 11.35 -11.41
CA ILE A 263 -23.79 11.70 -10.17
C ILE A 263 -24.82 12.80 -10.41
N ASN A 264 -24.45 13.88 -11.09
CA ASN A 264 -25.35 14.99 -11.36
C ASN A 264 -26.49 14.61 -12.32
N GLU A 265 -26.25 13.75 -13.31
CA GLU A 265 -27.29 13.17 -14.16
C GLU A 265 -28.32 12.39 -13.33
N LEU A 266 -27.86 11.50 -12.44
CA LEU A 266 -28.75 10.72 -11.58
C LEU A 266 -29.50 11.61 -10.58
N ARG A 267 -28.83 12.60 -10.00
CA ARG A 267 -29.46 13.57 -9.08
C ARG A 267 -30.58 14.34 -9.77
N LYS A 268 -30.33 14.81 -11.00
CA LYS A 268 -31.36 15.48 -11.81
C LYS A 268 -32.55 14.55 -12.09
N ASN A 269 -32.30 13.28 -12.43
CA ASN A 269 -33.36 12.29 -12.65
C ASN A 269 -34.17 11.99 -11.37
N ASN A 270 -33.53 12.09 -10.20
CA ASN A 270 -34.17 11.92 -8.89
C ASN A 270 -34.78 13.22 -8.32
N ASN A 271 -34.87 14.31 -9.11
CA ASN A 271 -35.33 15.63 -8.66
C ASN A 271 -34.53 16.21 -7.48
N LEU A 272 -33.24 15.91 -7.41
CA LEU A 272 -32.29 16.49 -6.45
C LEU A 272 -31.51 17.64 -7.09
N ASN A 273 -31.05 18.59 -6.26
CA ASN A 273 -30.17 19.66 -6.71
C ASN A 273 -28.86 19.09 -7.25
N VAL A 274 -28.41 19.56 -8.42
CA VAL A 274 -27.07 19.22 -8.92
C VAL A 274 -25.99 19.78 -7.99
N LEU A 275 -24.87 19.07 -7.88
CA LEU A 275 -23.72 19.45 -7.07
C LEU A 275 -22.80 20.35 -7.89
N ASP A 276 -22.32 21.44 -7.28
CA ASP A 276 -21.18 22.18 -7.81
C ASP A 276 -19.95 21.23 -7.79
N VAL A 277 -19.16 21.22 -8.86
CA VAL A 277 -18.02 20.31 -9.02
C VAL A 277 -16.72 21.10 -8.88
N CYS A 278 -15.82 20.66 -7.98
CA CYS A 278 -14.43 21.11 -7.96
C CYS A 278 -13.52 19.96 -8.37
N THR A 279 -12.74 20.21 -9.41
CA THR A 279 -11.77 19.27 -9.95
C THR A 279 -10.37 19.62 -9.45
N VAL A 280 -9.77 18.71 -8.72
CA VAL A 280 -8.42 18.81 -8.17
C VAL A 280 -7.43 18.20 -9.15
N LYS A 281 -6.38 18.97 -9.47
CA LYS A 281 -5.31 18.55 -10.36
C LYS A 281 -4.47 17.43 -9.77
N LEU A 282 -4.00 16.53 -10.61
CA LEU A 282 -3.09 15.46 -10.20
C LEU A 282 -1.68 16.03 -9.98
N ALA A 283 -1.06 15.63 -8.88
CA ALA A 283 0.34 15.93 -8.60
C ALA A 283 1.23 14.85 -9.23
N ASN A 284 2.34 15.28 -9.83
CA ASN A 284 3.32 14.38 -10.45
C ASN A 284 4.22 13.74 -9.38
N ASP A 285 4.68 12.52 -9.65
CA ASP A 285 5.71 11.84 -8.87
C ASP A 285 7.04 11.93 -9.63
N GLU A 286 7.95 12.80 -9.20
CA GLU A 286 9.25 13.01 -9.89
C GLU A 286 10.20 11.81 -9.79
N HIS A 287 9.87 10.81 -8.97
CA HIS A 287 10.68 9.62 -8.74
C HIS A 287 9.98 8.34 -9.22
N HIS A 288 9.09 8.45 -10.21
CA HIS A 288 8.41 7.29 -10.78
C HIS A 288 9.36 6.49 -11.70
N ASP A 289 9.21 5.17 -11.71
CA ASP A 289 9.86 4.29 -12.69
C ASP A 289 9.04 4.24 -14.01
N ASP A 290 9.64 3.73 -15.09
CA ASP A 290 9.00 3.66 -16.42
C ASP A 290 7.68 2.84 -16.44
N HIS A 291 7.56 1.88 -15.53
CA HIS A 291 6.39 0.99 -15.43
C HIS A 291 5.31 1.52 -14.45
N GLU A 292 5.55 2.67 -13.84
CA GLU A 292 4.66 3.35 -12.91
C GLU A 292 3.88 4.49 -13.58
N GLU A 293 2.82 4.96 -12.92
CA GLU A 293 2.09 6.15 -13.36
C GLU A 293 2.92 7.42 -13.08
N ALA A 294 2.90 8.40 -13.99
CA ALA A 294 3.64 9.67 -13.80
C ALA A 294 3.13 10.53 -12.62
N LYS A 295 1.92 10.24 -12.14
CA LYS A 295 1.27 10.93 -11.02
C LYS A 295 1.44 10.16 -9.72
N ILE A 296 1.30 10.86 -8.60
CA ILE A 296 1.21 10.24 -7.29
C ILE A 296 -0.08 9.42 -7.20
N SER A 297 0.04 8.10 -7.10
CA SER A 297 -1.10 7.20 -7.05
C SER A 297 -0.92 6.03 -6.09
N SER A 298 -2.04 5.46 -5.65
CA SER A 298 -2.03 4.23 -4.87
C SER A 298 -1.55 3.03 -5.70
N SER A 299 -1.68 3.09 -7.03
CA SER A 299 -1.14 2.07 -7.93
C SER A 299 0.38 1.96 -7.77
N ASN A 300 1.10 3.09 -7.84
CA ASN A 300 2.56 3.11 -7.67
C ASN A 300 2.95 2.60 -6.27
N GLN A 301 2.23 2.98 -5.22
CA GLN A 301 2.50 2.43 -3.88
C GLN A 301 2.38 0.91 -3.83
N ARG A 302 1.35 0.33 -4.46
CA ARG A 302 1.20 -1.14 -4.54
C ARG A 302 2.30 -1.80 -5.36
N ILE A 303 2.75 -1.17 -6.45
CA ILE A 303 3.88 -1.64 -7.24
C ILE A 303 5.16 -1.66 -6.38
N ARG A 304 5.45 -0.56 -5.68
CA ARG A 304 6.64 -0.42 -4.81
C ARG A 304 6.64 -1.37 -3.61
N LEU A 305 5.47 -1.88 -3.20
CA LEU A 305 5.37 -2.91 -2.17
C LEU A 305 5.88 -4.28 -2.64
N LEU A 306 5.87 -4.55 -3.95
CA LEU A 306 6.39 -5.81 -4.47
C LEU A 306 7.86 -5.98 -4.11
N GLY A 307 8.23 -7.22 -3.75
CA GLY A 307 9.55 -7.55 -3.22
C GLY A 307 9.86 -6.97 -1.83
N SER A 308 8.96 -6.21 -1.20
CA SER A 308 9.09 -5.76 0.18
C SER A 308 8.43 -6.73 1.15
N ARG A 309 8.92 -6.78 2.38
CA ARG A 309 8.29 -7.52 3.46
C ARG A 309 6.98 -6.84 3.90
N LEU A 310 5.85 -7.53 3.74
CA LEU A 310 4.50 -7.05 4.11
C LEU A 310 4.10 -7.41 5.55
N LYS A 311 4.70 -8.47 6.11
CA LYS A 311 4.42 -9.01 7.46
C LYS A 311 5.72 -9.51 8.07
N GLU A 312 5.82 -9.52 9.39
CA GLU A 312 7.00 -10.07 10.06
C GLU A 312 7.14 -11.59 9.81
N PRO A 313 8.37 -12.13 9.73
CA PRO A 313 8.61 -13.56 9.56
C PRO A 313 8.17 -14.36 10.79
N ASP A 314 7.72 -15.58 10.55
CA ASP A 314 7.38 -16.50 11.63
C ASP A 314 8.60 -17.34 12.04
N LEU A 315 9.36 -16.81 13.01
CA LEU A 315 10.57 -17.46 13.49
C LEU A 315 10.30 -18.61 14.47
N HIS A 316 9.26 -18.53 15.31
CA HIS A 316 9.01 -19.46 16.43
C HIS A 316 10.33 -19.97 17.08
N ASP A 317 10.48 -21.29 17.26
CA ASP A 317 11.69 -21.95 17.77
C ASP A 317 12.62 -22.44 16.63
N LYS A 318 12.45 -21.95 15.40
CA LYS A 318 13.22 -22.39 14.24
C LYS A 318 14.64 -21.83 14.27
N SER A 319 15.62 -22.66 13.89
CA SER A 319 16.99 -22.19 13.65
C SER A 319 17.01 -21.19 12.50
N LEU A 320 17.75 -20.09 12.64
CA LEU A 320 17.96 -19.13 11.54
C LEU A 320 18.80 -19.72 10.38
N LYS A 321 19.38 -20.92 10.56
CA LYS A 321 20.16 -21.61 9.54
C LYS A 321 19.81 -23.11 9.46
N PRO A 322 19.45 -23.63 8.27
CA PRO A 322 19.17 -22.86 7.06
C PRO A 322 17.89 -22.00 7.19
N TYR A 323 17.89 -20.81 6.62
CA TYR A 323 16.69 -19.98 6.52
C TYR A 323 15.84 -20.43 5.33
N ILE A 324 14.69 -21.02 5.63
CA ILE A 324 13.76 -21.59 4.66
C ILE A 324 12.72 -20.54 4.21
N VAL A 325 12.70 -20.24 2.91
CA VAL A 325 11.71 -19.42 2.23
C VAL A 325 10.78 -20.32 1.42
N GLY A 326 9.48 -20.29 1.70
CA GLY A 326 8.49 -21.00 0.90
C GLY A 326 8.09 -20.18 -0.33
N LEU A 327 8.42 -20.62 -1.54
CA LEU A 327 8.03 -19.94 -2.78
C LEU A 327 6.79 -20.62 -3.39
N THR A 328 5.70 -19.88 -3.45
CA THR A 328 4.42 -20.30 -4.04
C THR A 328 3.91 -19.25 -5.05
N GLY A 329 2.70 -19.42 -5.55
CA GLY A 329 2.18 -18.65 -6.68
C GLY A 329 1.17 -19.44 -7.49
N GLY A 330 0.21 -18.75 -8.10
CA GLY A 330 -0.75 -19.37 -9.02
C GLY A 330 -0.08 -20.01 -10.24
N ILE A 331 -0.80 -20.86 -10.98
CA ILE A 331 -0.34 -21.34 -12.28
C ILE A 331 -0.03 -20.17 -13.21
N ALA A 332 1.04 -20.32 -14.00
CA ALA A 332 1.53 -19.29 -14.92
C ALA A 332 1.94 -17.93 -14.30
N SER A 333 2.04 -17.83 -12.97
CA SER A 333 2.48 -16.62 -12.26
C SER A 333 3.99 -16.32 -12.36
N GLY A 334 4.79 -17.20 -12.93
CA GLY A 334 6.24 -16.98 -13.11
C GLY A 334 7.14 -17.43 -11.95
N LYS A 335 6.64 -18.23 -11.00
CA LYS A 335 7.40 -18.81 -9.87
C LYS A 335 8.79 -19.34 -10.26
N SER A 336 8.86 -20.17 -11.29
CA SER A 336 10.12 -20.82 -11.68
C SER A 336 11.17 -19.82 -12.20
N SER A 337 10.74 -18.68 -12.75
CA SER A 337 11.64 -17.57 -13.11
C SER A 337 12.23 -16.91 -11.85
N VAL A 338 11.38 -16.62 -10.87
CA VAL A 338 11.81 -16.09 -9.56
C VAL A 338 12.75 -17.06 -8.84
N ALA A 339 12.44 -18.36 -8.84
CA ALA A 339 13.30 -19.40 -8.26
C ALA A 339 14.68 -19.44 -8.94
N THR A 340 14.73 -19.36 -10.27
CA THR A 340 15.98 -19.33 -11.04
C THR A 340 16.84 -18.12 -10.67
N LYS A 341 16.22 -16.94 -10.54
CA LYS A 341 16.93 -15.74 -10.10
C LYS A 341 17.48 -15.90 -8.69
N LEU A 342 16.69 -16.41 -7.74
CA LEU A 342 17.13 -16.64 -6.36
C LEU A 342 18.29 -17.64 -6.30
N GLN A 343 18.25 -18.69 -7.11
CA GLN A 343 19.36 -19.62 -7.25
C GLN A 343 20.64 -18.92 -7.72
N SER A 344 20.55 -18.03 -8.73
CA SER A 344 21.71 -17.25 -9.21
C SER A 344 22.28 -16.29 -8.16
N LEU A 345 21.48 -15.89 -7.17
CA LEU A 345 21.89 -15.04 -6.05
C LEU A 345 22.51 -15.83 -4.88
N GLY A 346 22.53 -17.17 -4.97
CA GLY A 346 23.17 -18.06 -4.02
C GLY A 346 22.21 -18.89 -3.16
N ALA A 347 20.90 -18.82 -3.40
CA ALA A 347 19.94 -19.67 -2.69
C ALA A 347 20.05 -21.14 -3.12
N GLY A 348 19.97 -22.06 -2.17
CA GLY A 348 19.61 -23.45 -2.47
C GLY A 348 18.14 -23.50 -2.90
N VAL A 349 17.77 -24.31 -3.89
CA VAL A 349 16.38 -24.42 -4.35
C VAL A 349 15.93 -25.88 -4.34
N VAL A 350 14.83 -26.14 -3.62
CA VAL A 350 14.13 -27.42 -3.61
C VAL A 350 12.87 -27.30 -4.44
N HIS A 351 12.82 -28.03 -5.55
CA HIS A 351 11.67 -28.05 -6.45
C HIS A 351 10.70 -29.17 -6.04
N CYS A 352 9.73 -28.88 -5.17
CA CYS A 352 8.80 -29.89 -4.67
C CYS A 352 7.97 -30.56 -5.77
N ASP A 353 7.60 -29.80 -6.82
CA ASP A 353 6.85 -30.33 -7.96
C ASP A 353 7.67 -31.37 -8.76
N LYS A 354 9.00 -31.25 -8.78
CA LYS A 354 9.89 -32.26 -9.40
C LYS A 354 10.02 -33.49 -8.50
N LEU A 355 10.18 -33.32 -7.18
CA LEU A 355 10.23 -34.43 -6.22
C LEU A 355 8.97 -35.28 -6.26
N ALA A 356 7.81 -34.64 -6.51
CA ALA A 356 6.55 -35.34 -6.68
C ALA A 356 6.60 -36.40 -7.78
N HIS A 357 7.33 -36.15 -8.88
CA HIS A 357 7.39 -37.09 -10.01
C HIS A 357 8.07 -38.40 -9.63
N ASP A 358 9.11 -38.33 -8.80
CA ASP A 358 9.89 -39.51 -8.40
C ASP A 358 9.10 -40.43 -7.48
N LEU A 359 8.10 -39.91 -6.75
CA LEU A 359 7.29 -40.70 -5.81
C LEU A 359 6.39 -41.75 -6.49
N TYR A 360 6.10 -41.57 -7.78
CA TYR A 360 5.26 -42.48 -8.57
C TYR A 360 6.04 -43.60 -9.25
N GLU A 361 7.37 -43.64 -9.12
CA GLU A 361 8.18 -44.68 -9.76
C GLU A 361 8.18 -45.99 -8.94
N PRO A 362 8.30 -47.16 -9.61
CA PRO A 362 8.40 -48.45 -8.93
C PRO A 362 9.50 -48.47 -7.86
N GLY A 363 9.19 -49.05 -6.69
CA GLY A 363 10.11 -49.15 -5.55
C GLY A 363 10.13 -47.94 -4.62
N LYS A 364 9.33 -46.91 -4.89
CA LYS A 364 9.20 -45.72 -4.05
C LYS A 364 8.03 -45.85 -3.07
N LYS A 365 8.10 -45.10 -1.96
CA LYS A 365 7.19 -45.20 -0.80
C LYS A 365 5.71 -45.08 -1.19
N CYS A 366 5.37 -44.17 -2.10
CA CYS A 366 3.98 -43.94 -2.51
C CYS A 366 3.47 -44.94 -3.55
N PHE A 367 4.33 -45.58 -4.32
CA PHE A 367 3.93 -46.40 -5.46
C PHE A 367 2.95 -47.52 -5.07
N ASN A 368 3.31 -48.33 -4.07
CA ASN A 368 2.45 -49.43 -3.62
C ASN A 368 1.15 -48.91 -2.96
N ILE A 369 1.25 -47.85 -2.15
CA ILE A 369 0.10 -47.26 -1.45
C ILE A 369 -0.94 -46.74 -2.46
N ILE A 370 -0.48 -46.10 -3.54
CA ILE A 370 -1.35 -45.60 -4.61
C ILE A 370 -2.04 -46.78 -5.32
N ILE A 371 -1.32 -47.86 -5.61
CA ILE A 371 -1.90 -49.06 -6.25
C ILE A 371 -2.94 -49.72 -5.35
N ASP A 372 -2.68 -49.82 -4.04
CA ASP A 372 -3.61 -50.43 -3.09
C ASP A 372 -4.95 -49.68 -3.03
N ILE A 373 -4.92 -48.36 -3.23
CA ILE A 373 -6.13 -47.50 -3.15
C ILE A 373 -6.85 -47.42 -4.48
N PHE A 374 -6.13 -47.18 -5.58
CA PHE A 374 -6.72 -46.92 -6.90
C PHE A 374 -6.79 -48.17 -7.78
N GLY A 375 -6.24 -49.29 -7.30
CA GLY A 375 -6.22 -50.59 -7.97
C GLY A 375 -5.20 -50.68 -9.10
N SER A 376 -4.87 -51.90 -9.52
CA SER A 376 -3.88 -52.16 -10.59
C SER A 376 -4.27 -51.62 -11.97
N LYS A 377 -5.51 -51.13 -12.15
CA LYS A 377 -5.99 -50.54 -13.41
C LYS A 377 -5.27 -49.26 -13.80
N ILE A 378 -4.60 -48.59 -12.85
CA ILE A 378 -3.78 -47.41 -13.13
C ILE A 378 -2.37 -47.74 -13.63
N LEU A 379 -2.02 -49.02 -13.81
CA LEU A 379 -0.68 -49.41 -14.25
C LEU A 379 -0.60 -49.54 -15.77
N THR A 380 0.52 -49.08 -16.33
CA THR A 380 0.92 -49.38 -17.70
C THR A 380 1.34 -50.85 -17.82
N LYS A 381 1.51 -51.32 -19.07
CA LYS A 381 2.01 -52.68 -19.34
C LYS A 381 3.40 -52.94 -18.75
N ASP A 382 4.20 -51.90 -18.57
CA ASP A 382 5.54 -51.96 -18.01
C ASP A 382 5.56 -51.83 -16.47
N GLY A 383 4.38 -51.85 -15.83
CA GLY A 383 4.25 -51.80 -14.39
C GLY A 383 4.49 -50.41 -13.78
N LYS A 384 4.39 -49.33 -14.55
CA LYS A 384 4.46 -47.94 -14.04
C LYS A 384 3.08 -47.35 -13.85
N ILE A 385 2.92 -46.34 -12.99
CA ILE A 385 1.65 -45.62 -12.87
C ILE A 385 1.38 -44.80 -14.14
N ASP A 386 0.26 -45.07 -14.80
CA ASP A 386 -0.29 -44.25 -15.88
C ASP A 386 -0.94 -43.00 -15.27
N ARG A 387 -0.19 -41.90 -15.30
CA ARG A 387 -0.63 -40.60 -14.78
C ARG A 387 -1.85 -40.04 -15.50
N LYS A 388 -2.11 -40.41 -16.76
CA LYS A 388 -3.32 -39.98 -17.48
C LYS A 388 -4.54 -40.69 -16.93
N ILE A 389 -4.45 -41.99 -16.72
CA ILE A 389 -5.54 -42.78 -16.12
C ILE A 389 -5.78 -42.33 -14.68
N LEU A 390 -4.74 -42.23 -13.86
CA LEU A 390 -4.86 -41.76 -12.48
C LEU A 390 -5.43 -40.34 -12.44
N GLY A 391 -4.93 -39.44 -13.29
CA GLY A 391 -5.42 -38.07 -13.43
C GLY A 391 -6.92 -38.03 -13.74
N ASN A 392 -7.40 -38.83 -14.69
CA ASN A 392 -8.83 -38.91 -15.02
C ASN A 392 -9.68 -39.41 -13.84
N ILE A 393 -9.15 -40.27 -12.97
CA ILE A 393 -9.87 -40.73 -11.78
C ILE A 393 -9.94 -39.59 -10.75
N VAL A 394 -8.81 -38.98 -10.42
CA VAL A 394 -8.75 -38.00 -9.31
C VAL A 394 -9.30 -36.63 -9.69
N PHE A 395 -9.13 -36.15 -10.93
CA PHE A 395 -9.62 -34.82 -11.30
C PHE A 395 -11.15 -34.77 -11.50
N ASN A 396 -11.81 -35.92 -11.65
CA ASN A 396 -13.27 -36.02 -11.75
C ASN A 396 -13.94 -36.31 -10.40
N ASP A 397 -13.18 -36.58 -9.34
CA ASP A 397 -13.70 -36.92 -8.01
C ASP A 397 -12.84 -36.29 -6.91
N LYS A 398 -13.42 -35.30 -6.21
CA LYS A 398 -12.76 -34.57 -5.13
C LYS A 398 -12.29 -35.49 -4.00
N GLU A 399 -13.06 -36.50 -3.63
CA GLU A 399 -12.70 -37.42 -2.54
C GLU A 399 -11.47 -38.25 -2.94
N GLN A 400 -11.38 -38.64 -4.21
CA GLN A 400 -10.23 -39.37 -4.75
C GLN A 400 -8.98 -38.49 -4.84
N LEU A 401 -9.14 -37.22 -5.24
CA LEU A 401 -8.05 -36.26 -5.22
C LEU A 401 -7.52 -36.04 -3.81
N ASP A 402 -8.40 -35.90 -2.83
CA ASP A 402 -8.03 -35.73 -1.42
C ASP A 402 -7.30 -36.98 -0.89
N LYS A 403 -7.75 -38.20 -1.25
CA LYS A 403 -7.04 -39.45 -0.92
C LYS A 403 -5.62 -39.47 -1.48
N LEU A 404 -5.45 -39.11 -2.76
CA LEU A 404 -4.12 -39.06 -3.39
C LEU A 404 -3.23 -38.02 -2.70
N ASN A 405 -3.75 -36.82 -2.47
CA ASN A 405 -3.01 -35.72 -1.85
C ASN A 405 -2.56 -36.06 -0.42
N ASN A 406 -3.40 -36.72 0.37
CA ASN A 406 -3.07 -37.15 1.73
C ASN A 406 -1.89 -38.14 1.83
N ILE A 407 -1.55 -38.81 0.72
CA ILE A 407 -0.41 -39.73 0.64
C ILE A 407 0.81 -39.02 0.06
N VAL A 408 0.59 -38.30 -1.04
CA VAL A 408 1.66 -37.72 -1.83
C VAL A 408 2.25 -36.51 -1.14
N TRP A 409 1.44 -35.62 -0.56
CA TRP A 409 1.95 -34.39 0.05
C TRP A 409 2.88 -34.63 1.25
N PRO A 410 2.54 -35.50 2.23
CA PRO A 410 3.49 -35.80 3.32
C PRO A 410 4.82 -36.38 2.81
N ALA A 411 4.77 -37.24 1.79
CA ALA A 411 5.98 -37.83 1.21
C ALA A 411 6.84 -36.81 0.45
N ILE A 412 6.23 -35.85 -0.25
CA ILE A 412 6.96 -34.74 -0.89
C ILE A 412 7.65 -33.89 0.18
N LEU A 413 6.94 -33.56 1.27
CA LEU A 413 7.50 -32.74 2.33
C LEU A 413 8.68 -33.43 3.02
N GLU A 414 8.59 -34.75 3.27
CA GLU A 414 9.69 -35.56 3.81
C GLU A 414 10.94 -35.47 2.92
N LEU A 415 10.79 -35.70 1.61
CA LEU A 415 11.89 -35.55 0.65
C LEU A 415 12.43 -34.12 0.55
N ALA A 416 11.55 -33.12 0.65
CA ALA A 416 11.94 -31.72 0.61
C ALA A 416 12.79 -31.36 1.85
N ILE A 417 12.44 -31.85 3.03
CA ILE A 417 13.21 -31.66 4.27
C ILE A 417 14.58 -32.33 4.17
N GLU A 418 14.66 -33.54 3.62
CA GLU A 418 15.93 -34.21 3.36
C GLU A 418 16.82 -33.39 2.40
N GLU A 419 16.24 -32.88 1.31
CA GLU A 419 17.01 -32.07 0.35
C GLU A 419 17.42 -30.70 0.91
N ILE A 420 16.57 -30.09 1.75
CA ILE A 420 16.93 -28.88 2.52
C ILE A 420 18.17 -29.16 3.37
N LYS A 421 18.21 -30.30 4.08
CA LYS A 421 19.36 -30.69 4.89
C LYS A 421 20.60 -30.90 4.01
N ASN A 422 20.47 -31.61 2.90
CA ASN A 422 21.58 -31.85 1.96
C ASN A 422 22.16 -30.55 1.40
N LEU A 423 21.31 -29.57 1.06
CA LEU A 423 21.74 -28.26 0.57
C LEU A 423 22.42 -27.44 1.66
N HIS A 424 21.90 -27.49 2.89
CA HIS A 424 22.52 -26.83 4.03
C HIS A 424 23.90 -27.41 4.35
N ASP A 425 24.05 -28.74 4.32
CA ASP A 425 25.34 -29.42 4.52
C ASP A 425 26.36 -29.07 3.41
N LYS A 426 25.89 -28.64 2.23
CA LYS A 426 26.71 -28.10 1.13
C LYS A 426 27.02 -26.60 1.27
N GLY A 427 26.56 -25.95 2.34
CA GLY A 427 26.84 -24.54 2.65
C GLY A 427 25.76 -23.55 2.22
N CYS A 428 24.57 -24.00 1.82
CA CYS A 428 23.45 -23.10 1.52
C CYS A 428 22.77 -22.62 2.82
N ASP A 429 23.03 -21.37 3.22
CA ASP A 429 22.40 -20.75 4.40
C ASP A 429 20.95 -20.34 4.17
N ILE A 430 20.56 -20.03 2.93
CA ILE A 430 19.19 -19.65 2.55
C ILE A 430 18.71 -20.68 1.52
N ILE A 431 17.54 -21.28 1.79
CA ILE A 431 16.97 -22.32 0.96
C ILE A 431 15.53 -21.97 0.59
N VAL A 432 15.22 -22.04 -0.70
CA VAL A 432 13.89 -21.79 -1.26
C VAL A 432 13.20 -23.12 -1.51
N MET A 433 12.10 -23.36 -0.81
CA MET A 433 11.20 -24.49 -1.04
C MET A 433 10.09 -24.05 -2.04
N GLU A 434 10.26 -24.35 -3.32
CA GLU A 434 9.29 -24.02 -4.36
C GLU A 434 8.20 -25.11 -4.45
N ALA A 435 6.94 -24.73 -4.20
CA ALA A 435 5.81 -25.64 -4.31
C ALA A 435 4.53 -24.90 -4.74
N ALA A 436 3.86 -25.37 -5.80
CA ALA A 436 2.56 -24.82 -6.22
C ALA A 436 1.43 -25.10 -5.22
N VAL A 437 1.57 -26.17 -4.42
CA VAL A 437 0.57 -26.61 -3.43
C VAL A 437 0.86 -26.12 -2.01
N LEU A 438 1.87 -25.27 -1.82
CA LEU A 438 2.39 -24.91 -0.49
C LEU A 438 1.28 -24.51 0.50
N ILE A 439 0.35 -23.65 0.06
CA ILE A 439 -0.74 -23.12 0.89
C ILE A 439 -1.82 -24.19 1.12
N GLN A 440 -2.20 -24.91 0.07
CA GLN A 440 -3.23 -25.95 0.10
C GLN A 440 -2.82 -27.13 0.99
N ALA A 441 -1.54 -27.51 0.90
CA ALA A 441 -0.92 -28.57 1.69
C ALA A 441 -0.54 -28.12 3.11
N LYS A 442 -0.76 -26.84 3.43
CA LYS A 442 -0.45 -26.22 4.72
C LYS A 442 1.02 -26.31 5.10
N TRP A 443 1.96 -26.26 4.15
CA TRP A 443 3.40 -26.39 4.43
C TRP A 443 4.06 -25.12 4.96
N GLN A 444 3.29 -24.06 5.23
CA GLN A 444 3.81 -22.80 5.77
C GLN A 444 4.59 -23.01 7.07
N PHE A 445 4.21 -23.99 7.90
CA PHE A 445 4.90 -24.29 9.16
C PHE A 445 6.36 -24.73 8.98
N ALA A 446 6.73 -25.23 7.79
CA ALA A 446 8.09 -25.63 7.48
C ALA A 446 8.98 -24.46 7.01
N CYS A 447 8.40 -23.26 6.86
CA CYS A 447 9.07 -22.06 6.38
C CYS A 447 9.20 -21.00 7.47
N HIS A 448 10.12 -20.05 7.28
CA HIS A 448 10.23 -18.82 8.08
C HIS A 448 9.42 -17.68 7.44
N GLU A 449 9.41 -17.64 6.10
CA GLU A 449 8.65 -16.67 5.31
C GLU A 449 8.01 -17.34 4.11
N ILE A 450 6.87 -16.79 3.67
CA ILE A 450 6.16 -17.23 2.48
C ILE A 450 6.26 -16.13 1.42
N TRP A 451 6.78 -16.50 0.26
CA TRP A 451 6.94 -15.63 -0.88
C TRP A 451 6.01 -16.11 -1.98
N THR A 452 5.22 -15.21 -2.57
CA THR A 452 4.25 -15.60 -3.60
C THR A 452 4.38 -14.78 -4.88
N CYS A 453 4.15 -15.42 -6.02
CA CYS A 453 4.05 -14.77 -7.32
C CYS A 453 2.58 -14.66 -7.76
N ILE A 454 2.15 -13.46 -8.14
CA ILE A 454 0.79 -13.21 -8.65
C ILE A 454 0.80 -12.54 -10.02
N VAL A 455 -0.18 -12.88 -10.83
CA VAL A 455 -0.54 -12.16 -12.07
C VAL A 455 -2.07 -12.07 -12.15
N PRO A 456 -2.62 -11.09 -12.87
CA PRO A 456 -4.05 -11.02 -13.14
C PRO A 456 -4.58 -12.32 -13.75
N HIS A 457 -5.82 -12.66 -13.41
CA HIS A 457 -6.46 -13.90 -13.83
C HIS A 457 -6.45 -14.10 -15.35
N ASN A 458 -6.81 -13.06 -16.10
CA ASN A 458 -6.81 -13.08 -17.57
C ASN A 458 -5.39 -13.32 -18.14
N GLU A 459 -4.35 -12.79 -17.50
CA GLU A 459 -2.96 -13.05 -17.90
C GLU A 459 -2.54 -14.49 -17.59
N ALA A 460 -2.95 -15.05 -16.45
CA ALA A 460 -2.71 -16.46 -16.14
C ALA A 460 -3.37 -17.40 -17.17
N VAL A 461 -4.64 -17.13 -17.52
CA VAL A 461 -5.37 -17.87 -18.57
C VAL A 461 -4.62 -17.79 -19.90
N LYS A 462 -4.27 -16.58 -20.34
CA LYS A 462 -3.54 -16.35 -21.59
C LYS A 462 -2.23 -17.15 -21.64
N ARG A 463 -1.37 -17.00 -20.63
CA ARG A 463 -0.08 -17.71 -20.54
C ARG A 463 -0.27 -19.23 -20.53
N LEU A 464 -1.31 -19.72 -19.86
CA LEU A 464 -1.57 -21.15 -19.76
C LEU A 464 -2.02 -21.73 -21.10
N ILE A 465 -2.90 -21.04 -21.84
CA ILE A 465 -3.31 -21.42 -23.19
C ILE A 465 -2.10 -21.45 -24.13
N GLU A 466 -1.31 -20.37 -24.15
CA GLU A 466 -0.14 -20.24 -25.03
C GLU A 466 0.92 -21.31 -24.77
N ARG A 467 1.19 -21.62 -23.48
CA ARG A 467 2.24 -22.57 -23.09
C ARG A 467 1.82 -24.04 -23.25
N ASN A 468 0.55 -24.36 -23.00
CA ASN A 468 0.07 -25.74 -22.89
C ASN A 468 -0.90 -26.16 -24.01
N CYS A 469 -1.20 -25.28 -24.97
CA CYS A 469 -2.13 -25.51 -26.08
C CYS A 469 -3.52 -25.97 -25.60
N LEU A 470 -4.03 -25.36 -24.53
CA LEU A 470 -5.33 -25.69 -23.93
C LEU A 470 -6.46 -24.84 -24.50
N THR A 471 -7.69 -25.33 -24.38
CA THR A 471 -8.89 -24.51 -24.53
C THR A 471 -9.05 -23.52 -23.38
N ASN A 472 -9.89 -22.49 -23.57
CA ASN A 472 -10.20 -21.53 -22.51
C ASN A 472 -10.80 -22.22 -21.28
N ASP A 473 -11.81 -23.07 -21.48
CA ASP A 473 -12.48 -23.81 -20.40
C ASP A 473 -11.52 -24.70 -19.59
N GLU A 474 -10.56 -25.37 -20.25
CA GLU A 474 -9.55 -26.17 -19.57
C GLU A 474 -8.58 -25.31 -18.75
N ALA A 475 -8.19 -24.13 -19.26
CA ALA A 475 -7.32 -23.20 -18.55
C ALA A 475 -8.02 -22.64 -17.31
N GLU A 476 -9.27 -22.20 -17.48
CA GLU A 476 -10.16 -21.70 -16.42
C GLU A 476 -10.36 -22.74 -15.31
N SER A 477 -10.72 -23.97 -15.69
CA SER A 477 -10.92 -25.06 -14.74
C SER A 477 -9.67 -25.30 -13.87
N ARG A 478 -8.48 -25.28 -14.46
CA ARG A 478 -7.21 -25.46 -13.73
C ARG A 478 -6.87 -24.30 -12.80
N ILE A 479 -7.21 -23.08 -13.16
CA ILE A 479 -6.98 -21.90 -12.31
C ILE A 479 -7.96 -21.91 -11.13
N SER A 480 -9.22 -22.27 -11.37
CA SER A 480 -10.30 -22.22 -10.36
C SER A 480 -10.09 -23.12 -9.15
N VAL A 481 -9.34 -24.22 -9.29
CA VAL A 481 -9.04 -25.16 -8.18
C VAL A 481 -7.88 -24.72 -7.29
N GLN A 482 -7.17 -23.65 -7.67
CA GLN A 482 -6.05 -23.10 -6.90
C GLN A 482 -6.50 -21.96 -5.99
N PRO A 483 -5.73 -21.66 -4.92
CA PRO A 483 -5.96 -20.47 -4.11
C PRO A 483 -5.95 -19.21 -4.98
N SER A 484 -6.94 -18.35 -4.75
CA SER A 484 -7.03 -17.06 -5.42
C SER A 484 -5.84 -16.17 -5.06
N ASN A 485 -5.53 -15.16 -5.89
CA ASN A 485 -4.48 -14.19 -5.58
C ASN A 485 -4.69 -13.56 -4.18
N VAL A 486 -5.93 -13.28 -3.77
CA VAL A 486 -6.24 -12.76 -2.43
C VAL A 486 -5.79 -13.73 -1.34
N GLN A 487 -6.12 -15.02 -1.47
CA GLN A 487 -5.67 -16.04 -0.51
C GLN A 487 -4.14 -16.13 -0.48
N GLN A 488 -3.49 -16.07 -1.64
CA GLN A 488 -2.02 -16.13 -1.72
C GLN A 488 -1.34 -14.92 -1.08
N VAL A 489 -1.85 -13.72 -1.34
CA VAL A 489 -1.35 -12.47 -0.73
C VAL A 489 -1.57 -12.48 0.79
N ASN A 490 -2.71 -13.01 1.26
CA ASN A 490 -3.00 -13.10 2.69
C ASN A 490 -2.03 -14.03 3.44
N GLU A 491 -1.55 -15.08 2.80
CA GLU A 491 -0.59 -16.02 3.39
C GLU A 491 0.87 -15.57 3.20
N ALA A 492 1.12 -14.59 2.34
CA ALA A 492 2.47 -14.18 1.97
C ALA A 492 3.08 -13.14 2.92
N THR A 493 4.37 -13.32 3.16
CA THR A 493 5.29 -12.34 3.75
C THR A 493 5.82 -11.38 2.68
N VAL A 494 6.10 -11.88 1.47
CA VAL A 494 6.57 -11.09 0.31
C VAL A 494 5.75 -11.47 -0.93
N VAL A 495 5.38 -10.47 -1.72
CA VAL A 495 4.61 -10.65 -2.97
C VAL A 495 5.44 -10.15 -4.14
N PHE A 496 5.44 -10.93 -5.22
CA PHE A 496 6.00 -10.58 -6.53
C PHE A 496 4.90 -10.51 -7.57
N SER A 497 5.08 -9.68 -8.59
CA SER A 497 4.28 -9.75 -9.80
C SER A 497 5.14 -9.77 -11.05
N THR A 498 4.83 -10.72 -11.93
CA THR A 498 5.54 -10.93 -13.21
C THR A 498 4.75 -10.39 -14.39
N ILE A 499 3.86 -9.41 -14.16
CA ILE A 499 3.01 -8.81 -15.22
C ILE A 499 3.80 -7.86 -16.13
N TRP A 500 4.85 -7.21 -15.61
CA TRP A 500 5.74 -6.33 -16.36
C TRP A 500 6.91 -7.11 -16.99
N SER A 501 7.90 -6.38 -17.50
CA SER A 501 9.11 -6.96 -18.09
C SER A 501 9.86 -7.85 -17.10
N HIS A 502 10.74 -8.67 -17.66
CA HIS A 502 11.62 -9.52 -16.88
C HIS A 502 12.48 -8.71 -15.90
N ASP A 503 13.00 -7.56 -16.33
CA ASP A 503 13.89 -6.72 -15.51
C ASP A 503 13.17 -6.17 -14.27
N VAL A 504 11.92 -5.70 -14.43
CA VAL A 504 11.08 -5.25 -13.30
C VAL A 504 10.87 -6.40 -12.29
N THR A 505 10.70 -7.63 -12.78
CA THR A 505 10.61 -8.80 -11.90
C THR A 505 11.94 -9.04 -11.15
N LEU A 506 13.08 -8.93 -11.85
CA LEU A 506 14.39 -9.13 -11.24
C LEU A 506 14.71 -8.10 -10.16
N GLU A 507 14.28 -6.85 -10.33
CA GLU A 507 14.41 -5.79 -9.33
C GLU A 507 13.66 -6.13 -8.04
N GLN A 508 12.40 -6.58 -8.16
CA GLN A 508 11.61 -7.03 -7.01
C GLN A 508 12.31 -8.18 -6.27
N VAL A 509 12.83 -9.18 -6.99
CA VAL A 509 13.53 -10.33 -6.39
C VAL A 509 14.83 -9.90 -5.72
N THR A 510 15.58 -8.99 -6.34
CA THR A 510 16.83 -8.46 -5.78
C THR A 510 16.59 -7.66 -4.51
N LYS A 511 15.53 -6.84 -4.50
CA LYS A 511 15.08 -6.12 -3.31
C LYS A 511 14.75 -7.08 -2.16
N ALA A 512 13.91 -8.07 -2.41
CA ALA A 512 13.53 -9.06 -1.40
C ALA A 512 14.75 -9.85 -0.87
N TRP A 513 15.68 -10.22 -1.75
CA TRP A 513 16.91 -10.92 -1.38
C TRP A 513 17.80 -10.08 -0.47
N ASN A 514 17.99 -8.80 -0.79
CA ASN A 514 18.80 -7.90 0.02
C ASN A 514 18.18 -7.66 1.40
N ASP A 515 16.86 -7.41 1.44
CA ASP A 515 16.12 -7.22 2.69
C ASP A 515 16.19 -8.47 3.59
N LEU A 516 16.10 -9.67 3.00
CA LEU A 516 16.27 -10.93 3.72
C LEU A 516 17.68 -11.09 4.30
N ASN A 517 18.72 -10.82 3.52
CA ASN A 517 20.10 -10.91 3.99
C ASN A 517 20.38 -9.92 5.13
N ASN A 518 19.89 -8.68 5.01
CA ASN A 518 20.00 -7.68 6.06
C ASN A 518 19.31 -8.15 7.35
N PHE A 519 18.09 -8.65 7.25
CA PHE A 519 17.34 -9.18 8.39
C PHE A 519 18.08 -10.33 9.10
N ILE A 520 18.58 -11.32 8.34
CA ILE A 520 19.33 -12.45 8.91
C ILE A 520 20.61 -11.95 9.61
N ASN A 521 21.31 -10.97 9.03
CA ASN A 521 22.53 -10.42 9.62
C ASN A 521 22.26 -9.61 10.90
N GLU A 522 21.20 -8.80 10.93
CA GLU A 522 20.78 -8.07 12.13
C GLU A 522 20.40 -9.01 13.28
N LYS A 523 19.71 -10.11 12.98
CA LYS A 523 19.33 -11.11 13.99
C LYS A 523 20.55 -11.86 14.55
N LYS A 524 21.58 -12.12 13.74
CA LYS A 524 22.85 -12.70 14.23
C LYS A 524 23.54 -11.78 15.24
N ILE A 525 23.58 -10.48 14.97
CA ILE A 525 24.26 -9.51 15.84
C ILE A 525 23.57 -9.42 17.21
N ASN A 526 22.24 -9.55 17.26
CA ASN A 526 21.48 -9.45 18.51
C ASN A 526 21.44 -10.76 19.34
N CYS A 527 21.91 -11.88 18.79
CA CYS A 527 21.97 -13.18 19.48
C CYS A 527 23.37 -13.54 20.00
N ASN A 528 24.40 -12.77 19.65
CA ASN A 528 25.75 -12.81 20.21
C ASN A 528 25.90 -11.72 21.27
#